data_AF-A0A7J4NZE5-F1
#
_entry.id   AF-A0A7J4NZE5-F1
#
_cell.length_a   1.000
_cell.length_b   1.000
_cell.length_c   1.000
_cell.angle_alpha   90.00
_cell.angle_beta   90.00
_cell.angle_gamma   90.00
#
_symmetry.space_group_name_H-M   'P 1'
#
loop_
_entity.id
_entity.type
_entity.pdbx_description
1 polymer ?
#
loop_
_entity_poly.entity_id
_entity_poly.type
_entity_poly.pdbx_seq_one_letter_code
_entity_poly.pdbx_strand_id
1 'polypeptide(L)'
;AHVNQIIKDSHDVLGLEVDIPVSDIVVYNEYVGGGYGWIDAGKAEAVKMLAETEGMFIDPVYTATAMACLIDLCRKKVFKKRDNVLFLHTGGAVALFPYRGPLRAYSEGKKLPWTIPDWSPQST
;
A
#
# COMPACT_ATOMS: atom_id res chain seq x y z
N ALA A 1 -18.67 -3.90 -4.00
CA ALA A 1 -19.29 -5.16 -4.46
C ALA A 1 -18.48 -6.39 -4.06
N HIS A 2 -17.16 -6.44 -4.30
CA HIS A 2 -16.35 -7.65 -4.02
C HIS A 2 -15.96 -7.85 -2.54
N VAL A 3 -15.62 -6.78 -1.80
CA VAL A 3 -15.19 -6.88 -0.38
C VAL A 3 -16.29 -7.45 0.52
N ASN A 4 -17.55 -7.02 0.34
CA ASN A 4 -18.68 -7.56 1.11
C ASN A 4 -18.87 -9.06 0.92
N GLN A 5 -18.59 -9.58 -0.27
CA GLN A 5 -18.68 -11.01 -0.51
C GLN A 5 -17.56 -11.75 0.23
N ILE A 6 -16.32 -11.24 0.18
CA ILE A 6 -15.19 -11.81 0.93
C ILE A 6 -15.48 -11.85 2.43
N ILE A 7 -16.11 -10.82 3.00
CA ILE A 7 -16.51 -10.78 4.42
C ILE A 7 -17.49 -11.91 4.73
N LYS A 8 -18.56 -12.06 3.93
CA LYS A 8 -19.55 -13.13 4.11
C LYS A 8 -18.91 -14.52 4.01
N ASP A 9 -18.12 -14.74 2.97
CA ASP A 9 -17.43 -16.01 2.76
C ASP A 9 -16.48 -16.31 3.93
N SER A 10 -15.83 -15.27 4.49
CA SER A 10 -14.95 -15.41 5.67
C SER A 10 -15.74 -15.76 6.94
N HIS A 11 -16.94 -15.21 7.13
CA HIS A 11 -17.80 -15.56 8.28
C HIS A 11 -18.21 -17.03 8.22
N ASP A 12 -18.62 -17.50 7.04
CA ASP A 12 -19.03 -18.89 6.83
C ASP A 12 -17.87 -19.87 7.10
N VAL A 13 -16.67 -19.53 6.63
CA VAL A 13 -15.48 -20.38 6.81
C VAL A 13 -14.96 -20.38 8.25
N LEU A 14 -14.95 -19.22 8.92
CA LEU A 14 -14.34 -19.05 10.24
C LEU A 14 -15.34 -19.19 11.40
N GLY A 15 -16.65 -19.30 11.11
CA GLY A 15 -17.70 -19.33 12.13
C GLY A 15 -17.78 -18.03 12.93
N LEU A 16 -17.54 -16.88 12.28
CA LEU A 16 -17.54 -15.59 12.96
C LEU A 16 -18.95 -15.01 13.04
N GLU A 17 -19.34 -14.61 14.25
CA GLU A 17 -20.59 -13.89 14.51
C GLU A 17 -20.30 -12.40 14.74
N VAL A 18 -19.73 -11.74 13.73
CA VAL A 18 -19.50 -10.30 13.73
C VAL A 18 -20.34 -9.65 12.63
N ASP A 19 -20.99 -8.53 12.93
CA ASP A 19 -21.67 -7.71 11.92
C ASP A 19 -20.75 -6.57 11.48
N ILE A 20 -20.57 -6.41 10.17
CA ILE A 20 -19.75 -5.36 9.57
C ILE A 20 -20.63 -4.56 8.62
N PRO A 21 -21.12 -3.38 9.05
CA PRO A 21 -21.91 -2.50 8.20
C PRO A 21 -21.13 -2.09 6.94
N VAL A 22 -21.80 -2.03 5.80
CA VAL A 22 -21.17 -1.60 4.54
C VAL A 22 -20.65 -0.16 4.64
N SER A 23 -21.26 0.67 5.48
CA SER A 23 -20.80 2.03 5.78
C SER A 23 -19.41 2.10 6.41
N ASP A 24 -18.98 1.02 7.08
CA ASP A 24 -17.69 0.96 7.77
C ASP A 24 -16.57 0.49 6.82
N ILE A 25 -16.93 0.04 5.62
CA ILE A 25 -15.99 -0.44 4.61
C ILE A 25 -15.55 0.72 3.73
N VAL A 26 -14.36 1.24 4.02
CA VAL A 26 -13.73 2.31 3.24
C VAL A 26 -12.60 1.72 2.40
N VAL A 27 -12.61 1.97 1.09
CA VAL A 27 -11.61 1.47 0.14
C VAL A 27 -11.08 2.63 -0.70
N TYR A 28 -9.77 2.85 -0.64
CA TYR A 28 -9.06 3.85 -1.43
C TYR A 28 -8.32 3.18 -2.60
N ASN A 29 -8.96 3.11 -3.77
CA ASN A 29 -8.41 2.42 -4.93
C ASN A 29 -7.42 3.27 -5.74
N GLU A 30 -7.42 4.58 -5.57
CA GLU A 30 -6.62 5.52 -6.37
C GLU A 30 -5.10 5.37 -6.19
N TYR A 31 -4.65 4.71 -5.12
CA TYR A 31 -3.23 4.54 -4.81
C TYR A 31 -2.58 3.33 -5.51
N VAL A 32 -3.37 2.46 -6.17
CA VAL A 32 -2.81 1.32 -6.91
C VAL A 32 -2.04 1.77 -8.17
N GLY A 33 -2.27 3.00 -8.65
CA GLY A 33 -1.61 3.53 -9.84
C GLY A 33 -2.01 2.74 -11.10
N GLY A 34 -1.02 2.31 -11.89
CA GLY A 34 -1.24 1.45 -13.05
C GLY A 34 -1.67 0.02 -12.70
N GLY A 35 -1.67 -0.33 -11.42
CA GLY A 35 -2.22 -1.58 -10.88
C GLY A 35 -1.19 -2.46 -10.17
N TYR A 36 -1.33 -3.78 -10.24
CA TYR A 36 -0.51 -4.75 -9.52
C TYR A 36 0.98 -4.61 -9.86
N GLY A 37 1.79 -4.45 -8.83
CA GLY A 37 3.24 -4.26 -8.96
C GLY A 37 3.67 -2.87 -9.44
N TRP A 38 2.74 -1.95 -9.68
CA TRP A 38 3.06 -0.60 -10.14
C TRP A 38 3.74 0.22 -9.03
N ILE A 39 4.96 0.70 -9.29
CA ILE A 39 5.65 1.67 -8.45
C ILE A 39 5.54 3.09 -9.03
N ASP A 40 5.31 4.06 -8.15
CA ASP A 40 5.28 5.48 -8.46
C ASP A 40 6.07 6.27 -7.40
N ALA A 41 6.13 7.59 -7.56
CA ALA A 41 6.84 8.47 -6.65
C ALA A 41 6.28 8.43 -5.21
N GLY A 42 4.97 8.24 -5.04
CA GLY A 42 4.35 8.18 -3.70
C GLY A 42 4.70 6.90 -2.96
N LYS A 43 4.69 5.76 -3.66
CA LYS A 43 5.14 4.47 -3.09
C LYS A 43 6.63 4.49 -2.79
N ALA A 44 7.46 5.05 -3.67
CA ALA A 44 8.89 5.20 -3.43
C ALA A 44 9.17 6.16 -2.25
N GLU A 45 8.41 7.24 -2.14
CA GLU A 45 8.44 8.14 -0.98
C GLU A 45 8.13 7.39 0.31
N ALA A 46 7.04 6.60 0.33
CA ALA A 46 6.63 5.84 1.50
C ALA A 46 7.71 4.86 1.98
N VAL A 47 8.33 4.12 1.05
CA VAL A 47 9.45 3.22 1.36
C VAL A 47 10.61 3.99 1.97
N LYS A 48 11.04 5.09 1.34
CA LYS A 48 12.17 5.91 1.81
C LYS A 48 11.89 6.53 3.17
N MET A 49 10.72 7.15 3.32
CA MET A 49 10.32 7.83 4.55
C MET A 49 10.30 6.86 5.73
N LEU A 50 9.61 5.72 5.60
CA LEU A 50 9.50 4.77 6.71
C LEU A 50 10.85 4.12 7.07
N ALA A 51 11.70 3.89 6.08
CA ALA A 51 13.06 3.41 6.32
C ALA A 51 13.93 4.44 7.05
N GLU A 52 13.82 5.73 6.70
CA GLU A 52 14.62 6.81 7.30
C GLU A 52 14.12 7.24 8.68
N THR A 53 12.81 7.24 8.92
CA THR A 53 12.23 7.72 10.17
C THR A 53 12.09 6.62 11.21
N GLU A 54 11.70 5.40 10.80
CA GLU A 54 11.37 4.30 11.72
C GLU A 54 12.31 3.09 11.59
N GLY A 55 13.22 3.07 10.61
CA GLY A 55 14.06 1.91 10.34
C GLY A 55 13.28 0.69 9.84
N MET A 56 12.05 0.88 9.36
CA MET A 56 11.17 -0.19 8.89
C MET A 56 11.16 -0.29 7.37
N PHE A 57 11.22 -1.52 6.87
CA PHE A 57 11.26 -1.83 5.44
C PHE A 57 9.92 -2.40 4.96
N ILE A 58 9.24 -1.64 4.10
CA ILE A 58 7.98 -2.02 3.44
C ILE A 58 8.21 -2.36 1.97
N ASP A 59 7.33 -3.20 1.43
CA ASP A 59 7.40 -3.70 0.08
C ASP A 59 6.75 -2.74 -0.95
N PRO A 60 7.30 -2.59 -2.17
CA PRO A 60 6.77 -1.64 -3.16
C PRO A 60 5.42 -2.01 -3.79
N VAL A 61 4.87 -3.19 -3.53
CA VAL A 61 3.64 -3.71 -4.14
C VAL A 61 2.43 -3.45 -3.23
N TYR A 62 2.50 -3.87 -1.98
CA TYR A 62 1.38 -3.87 -1.05
C TYR A 62 1.54 -2.80 0.04
N THR A 63 2.53 -2.97 0.92
CA THR A 63 2.65 -2.15 2.13
C THR A 63 3.07 -0.71 1.81
N ALA A 64 3.88 -0.47 0.77
CA ALA A 64 4.14 0.89 0.28
C ALA A 64 2.90 1.56 -0.32
N THR A 65 2.03 0.81 -0.98
CA THR A 65 0.75 1.33 -1.50
C THR A 65 -0.15 1.81 -0.37
N ALA A 66 -0.32 0.98 0.66
CA ALA A 66 -1.12 1.32 1.83
C ALA A 66 -0.49 2.48 2.64
N MET A 67 0.84 2.49 2.78
CA MET A 67 1.54 3.57 3.50
C MET A 67 1.50 4.89 2.72
N ALA A 68 1.65 4.88 1.40
CA ALA A 68 1.49 6.07 0.57
C ALA A 68 0.08 6.67 0.71
N CYS A 69 -0.94 5.80 0.73
CA CYS A 69 -2.32 6.20 1.06
C CYS A 69 -2.41 6.87 2.43
N LEU A 70 -1.91 6.21 3.49
CA LEU A 70 -1.94 6.75 4.85
C LEU A 70 -1.25 8.12 4.95
N ILE A 71 -0.06 8.27 4.36
CA ILE A 71 0.68 9.53 4.32
C ILE A 71 -0.15 10.62 3.65
N ASP A 72 -0.78 10.33 2.50
CA ASP A 72 -1.59 11.31 1.78
C ASP A 72 -2.88 11.68 2.54
N LEU A 73 -3.55 10.71 3.17
CA LEU A 73 -4.71 10.98 4.03
C LEU A 73 -4.35 11.88 5.23
N CYS A 74 -3.16 11.68 5.82
CA CYS A 74 -2.62 12.57 6.85
C CYS A 74 -2.39 13.99 6.30
N ARG A 75 -1.79 14.12 5.11
CA ARG A 75 -1.57 15.42 4.44
C ARG A 75 -2.89 16.13 4.12
N LYS A 76 -3.91 15.38 3.71
CA LYS A 76 -5.28 15.85 3.46
C LYS A 76 -6.08 16.14 4.73
N LYS A 77 -5.51 15.90 5.92
CA LYS A 77 -6.15 16.11 7.23
C LYS A 77 -7.46 15.32 7.41
N VAL A 78 -7.50 14.10 6.84
CA VAL A 78 -8.63 13.17 7.03
C VAL A 78 -8.75 12.75 8.50
N PHE A 79 -7.60 12.54 9.16
CA PHE A 79 -7.52 12.25 10.58
C PHE A 79 -7.37 13.53 11.41
N LYS A 80 -8.03 13.57 12.58
CA LYS A 80 -7.86 14.64 13.57
C LYS A 80 -6.56 14.41 14.34
N LYS A 81 -6.00 15.48 14.92
CA LYS A 81 -4.77 15.43 15.73
C LYS A 81 -4.82 14.48 16.94
N ARG A 82 -6.01 14.07 17.38
CA ARG A 82 -6.22 13.18 18.53
C ARG A 82 -6.54 11.74 18.12
N ASP A 83 -6.69 11.48 16.83
CA ASP A 83 -7.00 10.14 16.34
C ASP A 83 -5.73 9.28 16.43
N ASN A 84 -5.88 8.06 16.92
CA ASN A 84 -4.83 7.05 16.88
C ASN A 84 -5.06 6.18 15.65
N VAL A 85 -4.06 6.06 14.78
CA VAL A 85 -4.15 5.26 13.56
C VAL A 85 -3.21 4.06 13.69
N LEU A 86 -3.76 2.86 13.56
CA LEU A 86 -2.99 1.62 13.52
C LEU A 86 -2.73 1.22 12.06
N PHE A 87 -1.46 1.17 11.67
CA PHE A 87 -1.05 0.61 10.38
C PHE A 87 -0.73 -0.88 10.51
N LEU A 88 -1.41 -1.73 9.75
CA LEU A 88 -1.11 -3.15 9.71
C LEU A 88 0.01 -3.44 8.70
N HIS A 89 1.24 -3.60 9.20
CA HIS A 89 2.39 -3.95 8.37
C HIS A 89 2.36 -5.44 7.98
N THR A 90 1.80 -5.74 6.79
CA THR A 90 1.60 -7.13 6.32
C THR A 90 2.86 -7.82 5.78
N GLY A 91 4.00 -7.14 5.72
CA GLY A 91 5.29 -7.75 5.37
C GLY A 91 5.75 -7.43 3.95
N GLY A 92 6.27 -8.43 3.24
CA GLY A 92 6.65 -8.32 1.82
C GLY A 92 8.05 -7.77 1.53
N ALA A 93 8.83 -7.39 2.53
CA ALA A 93 10.11 -6.67 2.37
C ALA A 93 11.11 -7.30 1.37
N VAL A 94 11.06 -8.62 1.15
CA VAL A 94 11.88 -9.31 0.13
C VAL A 94 11.64 -8.74 -1.28
N ALA A 95 10.46 -8.20 -1.57
CA ALA A 95 10.17 -7.55 -2.84
C ALA A 95 10.95 -6.23 -3.03
N LEU A 96 11.69 -5.71 -2.04
CA LEU A 96 12.60 -4.58 -2.27
C LEU A 96 13.70 -4.89 -3.28
N PHE A 97 14.19 -6.14 -3.32
CA PHE A 97 15.31 -6.53 -4.18
C PHE A 97 15.02 -6.42 -5.69
N PRO A 98 13.87 -6.88 -6.21
CA PRO A 98 13.54 -6.67 -7.63
C PRO A 98 13.27 -5.20 -7.98
N TYR A 99 12.94 -4.33 -7.02
CA TYR A 99 12.67 -2.90 -7.24
C TYR A 99 13.86 -1.97 -6.97
N ARG A 100 15.08 -2.52 -6.85
CA ARG A 100 16.31 -1.73 -6.60
C ARG A 100 16.47 -0.55 -7.57
N GLY A 101 16.19 -0.73 -8.86
CA GLY A 101 16.35 0.30 -9.88
C GLY A 101 15.50 1.54 -9.60
N PRO A 102 14.16 1.42 -9.55
CA PRO A 102 13.25 2.50 -9.19
C PRO A 102 13.52 3.14 -7.84
N LEU A 103 13.73 2.34 -6.78
CA LEU A 103 13.97 2.86 -5.44
C LEU A 103 15.27 3.67 -5.37
N ARG A 104 16.34 3.17 -5.99
CA ARG A 104 17.60 3.90 -6.10
C ARG A 104 17.45 5.19 -6.89
N ALA A 105 16.77 5.13 -8.04
CA ALA A 105 16.55 6.31 -8.87
C ALA A 105 15.81 7.40 -8.10
N TYR A 106 14.74 7.03 -7.37
CA TYR A 106 13.99 7.96 -6.53
C TYR A 106 14.86 8.60 -5.44
N SER A 107 15.63 7.79 -4.70
CA SER A 107 16.54 8.30 -3.66
C SER A 107 17.64 9.22 -4.20
N GLU A 108 18.03 9.05 -5.47
CA GLU A 108 19.00 9.91 -6.17
C GLU A 108 18.35 11.13 -6.84
N GLY A 109 17.04 11.36 -6.66
CA GLY A 109 16.31 12.46 -7.30
C GLY A 109 16.16 12.31 -8.82
N LYS A 110 16.28 11.09 -9.34
CA LYS A 110 16.20 10.75 -10.76
C LYS A 110 14.81 10.23 -11.12
N LYS A 111 14.49 10.30 -12.41
CA LYS A 111 13.28 9.67 -12.97
C LYS A 111 13.34 8.15 -12.76
N LEU A 112 12.21 7.56 -12.39
CA LEU A 112 12.04 6.11 -12.30
C LEU A 112 12.35 5.47 -13.67
N PRO A 113 13.23 4.45 -13.73
CA PRO A 113 13.61 3.81 -14.99
C PRO A 113 12.45 2.98 -15.59
N TRP A 114 11.55 2.54 -14.74
CA TRP A 114 10.32 1.82 -15.07
C TRP A 114 9.35 1.95 -13.88
N THR A 115 8.06 1.78 -14.15
CA THR A 115 6.99 1.80 -13.13
C THR A 115 6.32 0.45 -12.98
N ILE A 116 6.34 -0.37 -14.02
CA ILE A 116 5.81 -1.73 -14.02
C ILE A 116 6.96 -2.72 -14.20
N PRO A 117 7.10 -3.74 -13.33
CA PRO A 117 8.09 -4.78 -13.53
C PRO A 117 7.60 -5.81 -14.57
N ASP A 118 8.54 -6.46 -15.25
CA ASP A 118 8.25 -7.42 -16.33
C ASP A 118 7.37 -8.60 -15.87
N TRP A 119 7.48 -9.01 -14.60
CA TRP A 119 6.68 -10.10 -14.03
C TRP A 119 5.25 -9.70 -13.68
N SER A 120 4.91 -8.40 -13.70
CA SER A 120 3.54 -7.98 -13.39
C SER A 120 2.58 -8.54 -14.44
N PRO A 121 1.39 -9.05 -14.06
CA PRO A 121 0.36 -9.43 -15.01
C PRO A 121 -0.12 -8.29 -15.92
N GLN A 122 0.31 -7.06 -15.66
CA GLN A 122 -0.03 -5.85 -16.41
C GLN A 122 1.09 -5.40 -17.35
N SER A 123 2.20 -6.14 -17.43
CA SER A 123 3.36 -5.80 -18.26
C SER A 123 3.12 -6.02 -19.76
N THR A 124 1.97 -6.59 -20.12
CA THR A 124 1.50 -6.87 -21.48
C THR A 124 0.48 -5.85 -21.98
#